data_AF-A0A0B8QLB2-F1
#
_entry.id   AF-A0A0B8QLB2-F1
#
_cell.length_a   1.000
_cell.length_b   1.000
_cell.length_c   1.000
_cell.angle_alpha   90.00
_cell.angle_beta   90.00
_cell.angle_gamma   90.00
#
_symmetry.space_group_name_H-M   'P 1'
#
loop_
_entity.id
_entity.type
_entity.pdbx_description
1 polymer ?
#
loop_
_entity_poly.entity_id
_entity_poly.type
_entity_poly.pdbx_seq_one_letter_code
_entity_poly.pdbx_strand_id
1 'polypeptide(L)'
;MAEMVPVEFWSFMNSSIKMKNPDAFLMAEVYQPDLYRDYIHLGKMDYLYDKVDLYDTLKLIMQGKASTATIDPIQQQMLDIEHHMLHFLDNHDEQRVAHPEFAGDAELGRPAMLVSALLSSAPTMIYFGQEVGEPGFEDAALVNQAAPLSLTTSVFRITNVG
;
A
#
# COMPACT_ATOMS: atom_id res chain seq x y z
N MET A 1 -2.04 -5.64 -13.15
CA MET A 1 -2.40 -6.32 -11.90
C MET A 1 -1.82 -7.73 -11.89
N ALA A 2 -1.13 -8.11 -10.81
CA ALA A 2 -0.46 -9.40 -10.70
C ALA A 2 -1.45 -10.57 -10.55
N GLU A 3 -2.58 -10.32 -9.87
CA GLU A 3 -3.65 -11.28 -9.59
C GLU A 3 -4.29 -11.95 -10.81
N MET A 4 -4.14 -11.37 -12.01
CA MET A 4 -4.64 -11.96 -13.26
C MET A 4 -3.73 -13.06 -13.83
N VAL A 5 -2.56 -13.28 -13.23
CA VAL A 5 -1.57 -14.26 -13.68
C VAL A 5 -1.51 -15.41 -12.67
N PRO A 6 -1.49 -16.69 -13.09
CA PRO A 6 -1.47 -17.81 -12.16
C PRO A 6 -0.26 -17.78 -11.21
N VAL A 7 -0.46 -18.23 -9.97
CA VAL A 7 0.58 -18.20 -8.93
C VAL A 7 1.81 -19.03 -9.28
N GLU A 8 1.66 -20.07 -10.10
CA GLU A 8 2.75 -20.93 -10.56
C GLU A 8 3.76 -20.16 -11.41
N PHE A 9 3.30 -19.21 -12.22
CA PHE A 9 4.17 -18.32 -12.99
C PHE A 9 5.02 -17.46 -12.06
N TRP A 10 4.38 -16.86 -11.04
CA TRP A 10 5.08 -16.06 -10.04
C TRP A 10 6.06 -16.90 -9.24
N SER A 11 5.68 -18.12 -8.85
CA SER A 11 6.55 -19.06 -8.16
C SER A 11 7.85 -19.31 -8.93
N PHE A 12 7.75 -19.60 -10.24
CA PHE A 12 8.92 -19.79 -11.10
C PHE A 12 9.75 -18.52 -11.26
N MET A 13 9.10 -17.40 -11.58
CA MET A 13 9.78 -16.13 -11.84
C MET A 13 10.50 -15.61 -10.59
N ASN A 14 9.80 -15.54 -9.46
CA ASN A 14 10.33 -14.99 -8.22
C ASN A 14 11.42 -15.88 -7.64
N SER A 15 11.28 -17.22 -7.71
CA SER A 15 12.37 -18.14 -7.36
C SER A 15 13.60 -17.90 -8.23
N SER A 16 13.43 -17.71 -9.54
CA SER A 16 14.54 -17.43 -10.46
C SER A 16 15.24 -16.09 -10.18
N ILE A 17 14.48 -15.07 -9.78
CA ILE A 17 15.03 -13.77 -9.35
C ILE A 17 15.82 -13.95 -8.05
N LYS A 18 15.23 -14.57 -7.03
CA LYS A 18 15.84 -14.77 -5.71
C LYS A 18 17.08 -15.67 -5.77
N MET A 19 17.14 -16.63 -6.68
CA MET A 19 18.36 -17.41 -6.93
C MET A 19 19.53 -16.57 -7.45
N LYS A 20 19.25 -15.48 -8.19
CA LYS A 20 20.28 -14.57 -8.71
C LYS A 20 20.60 -13.44 -7.74
N ASN A 21 19.59 -12.95 -7.03
CA ASN A 21 19.69 -11.92 -6.02
C ASN A 21 18.73 -12.25 -4.86
N PRO A 22 19.22 -12.91 -3.79
CA PRO A 22 18.40 -13.26 -2.64
C PRO A 22 17.73 -12.06 -1.96
N ASP A 23 18.36 -10.89 -2.05
CA ASP A 23 17.91 -9.64 -1.44
C ASP A 23 16.98 -8.82 -2.37
N ALA A 24 16.61 -9.35 -3.55
CA ALA A 24 15.69 -8.68 -4.45
C ALA A 24 14.33 -8.50 -3.76
N PHE A 25 13.85 -7.26 -3.67
CA PHE A 25 12.52 -6.96 -3.14
C PHE A 25 11.43 -7.23 -4.17
N LEU A 26 10.45 -8.06 -3.81
CA LEU A 26 9.35 -8.49 -4.67
C LEU A 26 8.02 -8.15 -4.01
N MET A 27 7.18 -7.39 -4.71
CA MET A 27 5.90 -6.94 -4.20
C MET A 27 4.86 -6.98 -5.30
N ALA A 28 3.60 -7.20 -4.92
CA ALA A 28 2.50 -7.25 -5.86
C ALA A 28 1.25 -6.51 -5.37
N GLU A 29 0.49 -6.02 -6.34
CA GLU A 29 -0.86 -5.52 -6.16
C GLU A 29 -1.84 -6.67 -6.39
N VAL A 30 -2.42 -7.15 -5.30
CA VAL A 30 -3.43 -8.21 -5.25
C VAL A 30 -4.57 -7.70 -4.37
N TYR A 31 -5.78 -7.66 -4.90
CA TYR A 31 -6.98 -7.12 -4.24
C TYR A 31 -8.02 -8.20 -3.94
N GLN A 32 -7.65 -9.48 -4.08
CA GLN A 32 -8.45 -10.64 -3.75
C GLN A 32 -7.86 -11.33 -2.50
N PRO A 33 -8.44 -11.13 -1.30
CA PRO A 33 -7.88 -11.64 -0.04
C PRO A 33 -7.68 -13.15 0.02
N ASP A 34 -8.50 -13.91 -0.69
CA ASP A 34 -8.38 -15.36 -0.82
C ASP A 34 -7.08 -15.81 -1.53
N LEU A 35 -6.46 -14.93 -2.33
CA LEU A 35 -5.21 -15.20 -3.03
C LEU A 35 -3.95 -14.80 -2.23
N TYR A 36 -4.07 -14.05 -1.13
CA TYR A 36 -2.91 -13.45 -0.44
C TYR A 36 -1.88 -14.50 -0.01
N ARG A 37 -2.35 -15.57 0.63
CA ARG A 37 -1.50 -16.64 1.17
C ARG A 37 -0.76 -17.39 0.06
N ASP A 38 -1.43 -17.65 -1.05
CA ASP A 38 -0.81 -18.31 -2.21
C ASP A 38 0.28 -17.41 -2.82
N TYR A 39 0.02 -16.11 -2.98
CA TYR A 39 0.99 -15.17 -3.53
C TYR A 39 2.22 -14.99 -2.63
N ILE A 40 2.04 -14.97 -1.31
CA ILE A 40 3.14 -14.90 -0.35
C ILE A 40 3.92 -16.22 -0.32
N HIS A 41 3.25 -17.34 -0.04
CA HIS A 41 3.94 -18.60 0.26
C HIS A 41 4.40 -19.36 -0.99
N LEU A 42 3.57 -19.40 -2.05
CA LEU A 42 3.88 -20.09 -3.31
C LEU A 42 4.51 -19.13 -4.32
N GLY A 43 3.91 -17.94 -4.46
CA GLY A 43 4.39 -16.88 -5.34
C GLY A 43 5.69 -16.24 -4.89
N LYS A 44 6.11 -16.42 -3.63
CA LYS A 44 7.35 -15.84 -3.06
C LYS A 44 7.39 -14.30 -3.10
N MET A 45 6.23 -13.67 -3.00
CA MET A 45 6.16 -12.21 -2.80
C MET A 45 6.63 -11.86 -1.39
N ASP A 46 7.46 -10.82 -1.27
CA ASP A 46 7.87 -10.30 0.03
C ASP A 46 6.74 -9.47 0.65
N TYR A 47 6.01 -8.69 -0.15
CA TYR A 47 4.88 -7.88 0.33
C TYR A 47 3.72 -7.80 -0.67
N LEU A 48 2.51 -7.59 -0.16
CA LEU A 48 1.30 -7.29 -0.92
C LEU A 48 0.74 -5.94 -0.48
N TYR A 49 0.10 -5.18 -1.38
CA TYR A 49 -0.64 -3.98 -0.96
C TYR A 49 -1.79 -4.33 -0.04
N ASP A 50 -1.81 -3.75 1.16
CA ASP A 50 -2.94 -3.86 2.09
C ASP A 50 -4.05 -2.86 1.73
N LYS A 51 -4.66 -3.07 0.56
CA LYS A 51 -5.71 -2.19 0.02
C LYS A 51 -7.08 -2.48 0.64
N VAL A 52 -7.56 -3.71 0.46
CA VAL A 52 -8.98 -4.06 0.67
C VAL A 52 -9.37 -4.14 2.14
N ASP A 53 -8.42 -4.46 3.01
CA ASP A 53 -8.67 -4.62 4.44
C ASP A 53 -8.29 -3.34 5.21
N LEU A 54 -7.00 -3.10 5.46
CA LEU A 54 -6.59 -2.01 6.36
C LEU A 54 -6.78 -0.63 5.72
N TYR A 55 -6.32 -0.41 4.48
CA TYR A 55 -6.44 0.90 3.82
C TYR A 55 -7.90 1.34 3.66
N ASP A 56 -8.77 0.50 3.08
CA ASP A 56 -10.19 0.83 2.89
C ASP A 56 -10.88 1.11 4.25
N THR A 57 -10.47 0.41 5.31
CA THR A 57 -10.96 0.66 6.68
C THR A 57 -10.48 1.99 7.24
N LEU A 58 -9.18 2.30 7.15
CA LEU A 58 -8.62 3.57 7.60
C LEU A 58 -9.23 4.75 6.84
N LYS A 59 -9.50 4.57 5.54
CA LYS A 59 -10.21 5.53 4.71
C LYS A 59 -11.60 5.84 5.25
N LEU A 60 -12.40 4.82 5.57
CA LEU A 60 -13.73 5.02 6.16
C LEU A 60 -13.66 5.66 7.55
N ILE A 61 -12.65 5.32 8.37
CA ILE A 61 -12.43 5.94 9.69
C ILE A 61 -12.09 7.42 9.56
N MET A 62 -11.17 7.79 8.67
CA MET A 62 -10.83 9.20 8.40
C MET A 62 -12.03 10.01 7.90
N GLN A 63 -12.93 9.37 7.17
CA GLN A 63 -14.20 9.96 6.72
C GLN A 63 -15.30 10.02 7.80
N GLY A 64 -15.04 9.49 9.01
CA GLY A 64 -16.04 9.39 10.08
C GLY A 64 -17.16 8.40 9.79
N LYS A 65 -16.97 7.48 8.84
CA LYS A 65 -17.97 6.50 8.37
C LYS A 65 -17.82 5.12 9.03
N ALA A 66 -16.70 4.87 9.71
CA ALA A 66 -16.44 3.62 10.43
C ALA A 66 -15.82 3.89 11.81
N SER A 67 -15.96 2.92 12.72
CA SER A 67 -15.34 2.95 14.06
C SER A 67 -13.96 2.32 14.02
N THR A 68 -13.03 2.80 14.85
CA THR A 68 -11.71 2.16 15.01
C THR A 68 -11.79 0.72 15.54
N ALA A 69 -12.91 0.32 16.11
CA ALA A 69 -13.16 -1.07 16.53
C ALA A 69 -13.14 -2.08 15.37
N THR A 70 -13.26 -1.64 14.12
CA THR A 70 -13.16 -2.52 12.94
C THR A 70 -11.73 -2.92 12.59
N ILE A 71 -10.71 -2.28 13.20
CA ILE A 71 -9.29 -2.60 12.94
C ILE A 71 -8.91 -3.94 13.58
N ASP A 72 -9.39 -4.23 14.79
CA ASP A 72 -9.07 -5.48 15.51
C ASP A 72 -9.39 -6.76 14.70
N PRO A 73 -10.62 -6.96 14.16
CA PRO A 73 -10.91 -8.18 13.41
C PRO A 73 -10.07 -8.32 12.13
N ILE A 74 -9.70 -7.22 11.48
CA ILE A 74 -8.81 -7.21 10.32
C ILE A 74 -7.42 -7.69 10.72
N GLN A 75 -6.89 -7.14 11.81
CA GLN A 75 -5.59 -7.56 12.33
C GLN A 75 -5.59 -9.05 12.70
N GLN A 76 -6.67 -9.54 13.32
CA GLN A 76 -6.83 -10.96 13.64
C GLN A 76 -6.82 -11.85 12.38
N GLN A 77 -7.47 -11.42 11.29
CA GLN A 77 -7.51 -12.14 10.02
C GLN A 77 -6.15 -12.20 9.31
N MET A 78 -5.29 -11.22 9.56
CA MET A 78 -3.98 -11.08 8.94
C MET A 78 -2.83 -11.61 9.79
N LEU A 79 -3.05 -12.07 11.04
CA LEU A 79 -1.96 -12.41 11.97
C LEU A 79 -0.87 -13.34 11.40
N ASP A 80 -1.24 -14.29 10.54
CA ASP A 80 -0.31 -15.24 9.92
C ASP A 80 0.53 -14.64 8.78
N ILE A 81 0.08 -13.52 8.19
CA ILE A 81 0.70 -12.87 7.05
C ILE A 81 0.94 -11.36 7.23
N GLU A 82 0.65 -10.79 8.41
CA GLU A 82 0.62 -9.34 8.64
C GLU A 82 1.92 -8.67 8.20
N HIS A 83 3.06 -9.33 8.47
CA HIS A 83 4.37 -8.79 8.12
C HIS A 83 4.49 -8.52 6.62
N HIS A 84 3.79 -9.29 5.78
CA HIS A 84 3.79 -9.19 4.32
C HIS A 84 2.76 -8.19 3.79
N MET A 85 2.00 -7.49 4.63
CA MET A 85 0.96 -6.57 4.21
C MET A 85 1.50 -5.13 4.21
N LEU A 86 1.91 -4.63 3.05
CA LEU A 86 2.43 -3.27 2.92
C LEU A 86 1.30 -2.26 3.21
N HIS A 87 1.42 -1.53 4.32
CA HIS A 87 0.49 -0.49 4.69
C HIS A 87 0.76 0.80 3.91
N PHE A 88 -0.29 1.55 3.58
CA PHE A 88 -0.22 2.87 2.96
C PHE A 88 -1.52 3.64 3.21
N LEU A 89 -1.52 4.97 3.00
CA LEU A 89 -2.71 5.81 3.10
C LEU A 89 -3.13 6.50 1.80
N ASP A 90 -2.23 6.57 0.81
CA ASP A 90 -2.53 6.93 -0.57
C ASP A 90 -1.40 6.42 -1.47
N ASN A 91 -1.67 6.32 -2.77
CA ASN A 91 -0.70 5.96 -3.80
C ASN A 91 -1.11 6.65 -5.12
N HIS A 92 -0.64 6.17 -6.27
CA HIS A 92 -0.93 6.77 -7.57
C HIS A 92 -2.34 6.46 -8.11
N ASP A 93 -2.97 5.38 -7.63
CA ASP A 93 -4.33 4.97 -8.01
C ASP A 93 -5.39 5.44 -7.00
N GLU A 94 -4.96 5.82 -5.79
CA GLU A 94 -5.81 6.24 -4.68
C GLU A 94 -5.85 7.77 -4.50
N GLN A 95 -6.98 8.27 -4.01
CA GLN A 95 -7.15 9.69 -3.72
C GLN A 95 -6.19 10.14 -2.60
N ARG A 96 -5.63 11.35 -2.73
CA ARG A 96 -4.82 11.98 -1.66
C ARG A 96 -5.67 12.23 -0.42
N VAL A 97 -5.12 12.01 0.77
CA VAL A 97 -5.84 12.26 2.06
C VAL A 97 -6.41 13.68 2.12
N ALA A 98 -5.62 14.67 1.70
CA ALA A 98 -6.02 16.08 1.69
C ALA A 98 -7.07 16.43 0.60
N HIS A 99 -7.41 15.50 -0.29
CA HIS A 99 -8.41 15.75 -1.33
C HIS A 99 -9.83 15.87 -0.72
N PRO A 100 -10.67 16.83 -1.13
CA PRO A 100 -12.00 17.06 -0.55
C PRO A 100 -12.96 15.86 -0.63
N GLU A 101 -12.83 15.03 -1.67
CA GLU A 101 -13.64 13.81 -1.81
C GLU A 101 -13.16 12.65 -0.90
N PHE A 102 -11.94 12.75 -0.37
CA PHE A 102 -11.41 11.81 0.59
C PHE A 102 -11.63 12.32 2.02
N ALA A 103 -10.63 12.98 2.64
CA ALA A 103 -10.75 13.51 4.01
C ALA A 103 -10.74 15.05 4.04
N GLY A 104 -10.25 15.71 2.99
CA GLY A 104 -10.24 17.17 2.85
C GLY A 104 -9.24 17.90 3.76
N ASP A 105 -8.58 17.20 4.68
CA ASP A 105 -7.57 17.73 5.60
C ASP A 105 -6.46 16.69 5.79
N ALA A 106 -5.23 17.07 5.46
CA ALA A 106 -4.04 16.23 5.62
C ALA A 106 -3.81 15.81 7.09
N GLU A 107 -4.24 16.63 8.06
CA GLU A 107 -4.07 16.33 9.49
C GLU A 107 -4.86 15.09 9.93
N LEU A 108 -5.95 14.76 9.23
CA LEU A 108 -6.72 13.53 9.48
C LEU A 108 -5.94 12.27 9.08
N GLY A 109 -4.94 12.39 8.20
CA GLY A 109 -4.02 11.31 7.84
C GLY A 109 -3.02 10.96 8.93
N ARG A 110 -2.72 11.87 9.86
CA ARG A 110 -1.73 11.61 10.93
C ARG A 110 -2.09 10.47 11.87
N PRO A 111 -3.30 10.41 12.46
CA PRO A 111 -3.67 9.26 13.29
C PRO A 111 -3.73 7.96 12.48
N ALA A 112 -4.17 8.01 11.21
CA ALA A 112 -4.15 6.84 10.34
C ALA A 112 -2.71 6.35 10.08
N MET A 113 -1.76 7.28 9.86
CA MET A 113 -0.34 6.97 9.63
C MET A 113 0.30 6.39 10.88
N LEU A 114 -0.07 6.90 12.06
CA LEU A 114 0.37 6.34 13.33
C LEU A 114 -0.07 4.88 13.47
N VAL A 115 -1.33 4.58 13.13
CA VAL A 115 -1.85 3.20 13.14
C VAL A 115 -1.09 2.36 12.12
N SER A 116 -1.03 2.77 10.85
CA SER A 116 -0.31 2.03 9.81
C SER A 116 1.14 1.71 10.19
N ALA A 117 1.86 2.67 10.79
CA ALA A 117 3.26 2.48 11.15
C ALA A 117 3.49 1.62 12.40
N LEU A 118 2.52 1.52 13.32
CA LEU A 118 2.72 0.88 14.63
C LEU A 118 1.81 -0.31 14.90
N LEU A 119 0.85 -0.61 14.02
CA LEU A 119 -0.12 -1.69 14.23
C LEU A 119 0.53 -3.06 14.20
N SER A 120 1.59 -3.23 13.39
CA SER A 120 2.17 -4.54 13.11
C SER A 120 3.65 -4.44 12.73
N SER A 121 4.28 -5.56 12.37
CA SER A 121 5.68 -5.58 11.92
C SER A 121 5.84 -5.24 10.43
N ALA A 122 4.74 -4.97 9.75
CA ALA A 122 4.73 -4.70 8.32
C ALA A 122 5.30 -3.31 8.01
N PRO A 123 5.97 -3.16 6.85
CA PRO A 123 6.39 -1.86 6.38
C PRO A 123 5.20 -0.93 6.13
N THR A 124 5.45 0.36 6.28
CA THR A 124 4.55 1.41 5.78
C THR A 124 5.21 2.18 4.64
N MET A 125 4.44 2.40 3.57
CA MET A 125 4.83 3.22 2.43
C MET A 125 4.32 4.65 2.61
N ILE A 126 5.23 5.60 2.43
CA ILE A 126 4.90 7.02 2.28
C ILE A 126 4.97 7.37 0.81
N TYR A 127 3.87 7.90 0.27
CA TYR A 127 3.81 8.36 -1.11
C TYR A 127 4.27 9.82 -1.20
N PHE A 128 5.08 10.14 -2.22
CA PHE A 128 5.65 11.47 -2.41
C PHE A 128 4.60 12.58 -2.34
N GLY A 129 4.85 13.61 -1.52
CA GLY A 129 3.94 14.74 -1.31
C GLY A 129 2.95 14.53 -0.15
N GLN A 130 2.77 13.29 0.32
CA GLN A 130 1.91 13.00 1.47
C GLN A 130 2.42 13.66 2.75
N GLU A 131 3.75 13.73 2.93
CA GLU A 131 4.39 14.31 4.10
C GLU A 131 4.21 15.83 4.23
N VAL A 132 3.87 16.51 3.13
CA VAL A 132 3.56 17.94 3.09
C VAL A 132 2.07 18.23 2.89
N GLY A 133 1.23 17.19 2.84
CA GLY A 133 -0.21 17.32 2.66
C GLY A 133 -0.65 17.70 1.25
N GLU A 134 0.07 17.25 0.21
CA GLU A 134 -0.27 17.51 -1.19
C GLU A 134 -1.69 17.05 -1.53
N PRO A 135 -2.61 17.95 -1.92
CA PRO A 135 -4.01 17.62 -2.19
C PRO A 135 -4.24 16.96 -3.55
N GLY A 136 -3.30 17.06 -4.50
CA GLY A 136 -3.41 16.40 -5.79
C GLY A 136 -4.58 16.92 -6.64
N PHE A 137 -4.79 18.24 -6.66
CA PHE A 137 -5.88 18.89 -7.41
C PHE A 137 -5.73 18.85 -8.94
N GLU A 138 -4.61 18.34 -9.44
CA GLU A 138 -4.39 18.18 -10.88
C GLU A 138 -5.13 16.94 -11.39
N ASP A 139 -5.99 17.14 -12.41
CA ASP A 139 -6.65 16.06 -13.14
C ASP A 139 -5.63 14.95 -13.46
N ALA A 140 -5.99 13.69 -13.18
CA ALA A 140 -5.20 12.50 -13.52
C ALA A 140 -4.78 12.40 -15.01
N ALA A 141 -5.27 13.32 -15.86
CA ALA A 141 -4.91 13.51 -17.25
C ALA A 141 -3.51 14.12 -17.48
N LEU A 142 -2.86 14.73 -16.48
CA LEU A 142 -1.58 15.44 -16.68
C LEU A 142 -0.34 14.55 -16.88
N VAL A 143 -0.45 13.22 -16.70
CA VAL A 143 0.65 12.29 -17.01
C VAL A 143 1.01 12.28 -18.50
N ASN A 144 0.16 12.83 -19.39
CA ASN A 144 0.36 12.79 -20.85
C ASN A 144 0.78 14.11 -21.53
N GLN A 145 1.08 15.18 -20.79
CA GLN A 145 1.71 16.36 -21.41
C GLN A 145 2.94 16.81 -20.64
N ALA A 146 4.10 16.54 -21.24
CA ALA A 146 5.40 16.96 -20.74
C ALA A 146 5.48 18.49 -20.59
N ALA A 147 5.29 18.97 -19.36
CA ALA A 147 5.87 20.22 -18.91
C ALA A 147 7.32 19.97 -18.47
N PRO A 148 8.28 20.87 -18.73
CA PRO A 148 9.67 20.65 -18.38
C PRO A 148 9.84 20.91 -16.87
N LEU A 149 9.56 19.90 -16.05
CA LEU A 149 9.93 19.84 -14.65
C LEU A 149 11.11 18.89 -14.49
N SER A 150 12.11 19.34 -13.73
CA SER A 150 13.36 18.62 -13.50
C SER A 150 13.08 17.19 -13.05
N LEU A 151 13.81 16.25 -13.65
CA LEU A 151 13.89 14.85 -13.26
C LEU A 151 13.94 14.67 -11.73
N THR A 152 12.79 14.43 -11.12
CA THR A 152 12.68 13.77 -9.82
C THR A 152 11.93 12.48 -10.05
N THR A 153 12.71 11.41 -10.14
CA THR A 153 12.27 10.02 -10.07
C THR A 153 11.23 9.86 -8.97
N SER A 154 10.12 9.17 -9.25
CA SER A 154 9.16 8.73 -8.25
C SER A 154 9.85 7.81 -7.24
N VAL A 155 10.21 8.32 -6.06
CA VAL A 155 10.81 7.52 -4.99
C VAL A 155 9.77 7.38 -3.90
N PHE A 156 9.21 6.18 -3.78
CA PHE A 156 8.47 5.77 -2.58
C PHE A 156 9.47 5.47 -1.47
N ARG A 157 9.13 5.82 -0.23
CA ARG A 157 9.92 5.43 0.95
C ARG A 157 9.16 4.37 1.73
N ILE A 158 9.76 3.20 1.85
CA ILE A 158 9.30 2.14 2.75
C ILE A 158 10.04 2.31 4.08
N THR A 159 9.30 2.45 5.17
CA THR A 159 9.88 2.54 6.53
C THR A 159 9.52 1.29 7.32
N ASN A 160 10.53 0.59 7.84
CA ASN A 160 10.35 -0.40 8.89
C ASN A 160 10.48 0.30 10.25
N VAL A 161 9.51 0.07 11.12
CA VAL A 161 9.67 0.35 12.56
C VAL A 161 10.31 -0.91 13.14
N GLY A 162 11.62 -0.84 13.37
CA GLY A 162 12.42 -1.96 13.87
C GLY A 162 12.16 -2.30 15.33
#